data_AF-A0A255IQG9-F1
#
_entry.id   AF-A0A255IQG9-F1
#
_cell.length_a   1.000
_cell.length_b   1.000
_cell.length_c   1.000
_cell.angle_alpha   90.00
_cell.angle_beta   90.00
_cell.angle_gamma   90.00
#
_symmetry.space_group_name_H-M   'P 1'
#
loop_
_entity.id
_entity.type
_entity.pdbx_description
1 polymer ?
#
loop_
_entity_poly.entity_id
_entity_poly.type
_entity_poly.pdbx_seq_one_letter_code
_entity_poly.pdbx_strand_id
1 'polypeptide(L)'
;MKFDYNKIFHNTETFIKDKLKRNGVMAGAMLILLAVGMLFTPKLVSITTSTNASKRELPIYCVETQKPQVALSFDAAWGNEDTQKILDILAKHEVKVTFFMTGGWIEEYPEDVKNIAQAGHDLGNHSENHKQMSQLSKQECIEEIQKPHEKVKELTGIDMFLFRPPNGNRV
;
A
#
# COMPACT_ATOMS: atom_id res chain seq x y z
N MET A 1 3.76 78.96 61.50
CA MET A 1 3.47 77.51 61.48
C MET A 1 4.34 76.90 60.39
N LYS A 2 5.35 76.09 60.73
CA LYS A 2 6.30 75.50 59.77
C LYS A 2 5.64 74.30 59.09
N PHE A 3 5.60 74.27 57.76
CA PHE A 3 5.20 73.09 57.01
C PHE A 3 6.23 71.98 57.24
N ASP A 4 5.78 70.85 57.77
CA ASP A 4 6.62 69.68 58.05
C ASP A 4 6.79 68.86 56.76
N TYR A 5 7.69 69.35 55.91
CA TYR A 5 8.03 68.71 54.64
C TYR A 5 8.52 67.26 54.83
N ASN A 6 9.17 66.94 55.96
CA ASN A 6 9.66 65.60 56.23
C ASN A 6 8.51 64.57 56.34
N LYS A 7 7.36 64.97 56.88
CA LYS A 7 6.18 64.09 56.97
C LYS A 7 5.55 63.78 55.61
N ILE A 8 5.58 64.75 54.67
CA ILE A 8 5.07 64.59 53.31
C ILE A 8 5.99 63.68 52.50
N PHE A 9 7.31 63.93 52.54
CA PHE A 9 8.29 63.09 51.85
C PHE A 9 8.30 61.65 52.38
N HIS A 10 8.19 61.46 53.71
CA HIS A 10 8.12 60.12 54.30
C HIS A 10 6.86 59.36 53.86
N ASN A 11 5.70 60.03 53.78
CA ASN A 11 4.45 59.43 53.29
C ASN A 11 4.48 59.10 51.79
N THR A 12 5.20 59.89 50.98
CA THR A 12 5.36 59.57 49.55
C THR A 12 6.30 58.39 49.33
N GLU A 13 7.37 58.27 50.13
CA GLU A 13 8.28 57.13 50.05
C GLU A 13 7.62 55.82 50.49
N THR A 14 6.84 55.84 51.57
CA THR A 14 6.09 54.66 52.02
C THR A 14 5.03 54.26 51.00
N PHE A 15 4.29 55.22 50.43
CA PHE A 15 3.33 54.96 49.37
C PHE A 15 3.96 54.35 48.11
N ILE A 16 5.13 54.84 47.68
CA ILE A 16 5.86 54.29 46.52
C ILE A 16 6.37 52.88 46.83
N LYS A 17 6.94 52.64 48.02
CA LYS A 17 7.43 51.32 48.45
C LYS A 17 6.30 50.29 48.52
N ASP A 18 5.13 50.67 49.02
CA ASP A 18 3.96 49.79 49.10
C ASP A 18 3.37 49.48 47.71
N LYS A 19 3.32 50.47 46.81
CA LYS A 19 2.89 50.26 45.42
C LYS A 19 3.86 49.35 44.66
N LEU A 20 5.17 49.52 44.88
CA LEU A 20 6.21 48.69 44.27
C LEU A 20 6.15 47.25 44.78
N LYS A 21 5.96 47.06 46.10
CA LYS A 21 5.79 45.75 46.73
C LYS A 21 4.53 45.04 46.24
N ARG A 22 3.40 45.74 46.13
CA ARG A 22 2.15 45.19 45.60
C ARG A 22 2.26 44.75 44.14
N ASN A 23 2.90 45.56 43.30
CA ASN A 23 3.12 45.22 41.89
C ASN A 23 4.08 44.02 41.74
N GLY A 24 5.11 43.91 42.59
CA GLY A 24 6.01 42.76 42.64
C GLY A 24 5.30 41.47 43.05
N VAL A 25 4.41 41.53 44.04
CA VAL A 25 3.58 40.38 44.46
C VAL A 25 2.63 39.94 43.34
N MET A 26 2.00 40.88 42.64
CA MET A 26 1.11 40.56 41.51
C MET A 26 1.88 39.95 40.34
N ALA A 27 3.06 40.46 40.00
CA ALA A 27 3.91 39.89 38.95
C ALA A 27 4.38 38.47 39.32
N GLY A 28 4.75 38.23 40.58
CA GLY A 28 5.09 36.90 41.08
C GLY A 28 3.93 35.92 41.00
N ALA A 29 2.72 36.33 41.40
CA ALA A 29 1.52 35.49 41.31
C ALA A 29 1.17 35.14 39.84
N MET A 30 1.35 36.08 38.91
CA MET A 30 1.11 35.85 37.49
C MET A 30 2.11 34.87 36.86
N LEU A 31 3.38 34.94 37.27
CA LEU A 31 4.41 33.97 36.85
C LEU A 31 4.14 32.56 37.39
N ILE A 32 3.66 32.46 38.64
CA ILE A 32 3.28 31.16 39.22
C ILE A 32 2.08 30.57 38.47
N LEU A 33 1.08 31.38 38.12
CA LEU A 33 -0.07 30.93 37.34
C LEU A 33 0.33 30.43 35.94
N LEU A 34 1.28 31.11 35.28
CA LEU A 34 1.83 30.66 33.99
C LEU A 34 2.62 29.35 34.12
N ALA A 35 3.44 29.22 35.17
CA ALA A 35 4.20 27.99 35.42
C ALA A 35 3.31 26.80 35.76
N VAL A 36 2.23 27.01 36.53
CA VAL A 36 1.23 25.98 36.84
C VAL A 36 0.44 25.62 35.57
N GLY A 37 0.10 26.60 34.72
CA GLY A 37 -0.54 26.34 33.43
C GLY A 37 0.29 25.42 32.53
N MET A 38 1.62 25.57 32.52
CA MET A 38 2.55 24.68 31.80
C MET A 38 2.61 23.25 32.37
N LEU A 39 2.30 23.05 33.66
CA LEU A 39 2.22 21.71 34.25
C LEU A 39 0.93 20.98 33.89
N PHE A 40 -0.13 21.72 33.54
CA PHE A 40 -1.45 21.18 33.16
C PHE A 40 -1.72 21.17 31.66
N THR A 41 -0.78 21.64 30.80
CA THR A 41 -0.89 21.34 29.38
C THR A 41 -0.80 19.83 29.21
N PRO A 42 -1.77 19.15 28.56
CA PRO A 42 -1.59 17.76 28.22
C PRO A 42 -0.28 17.68 27.46
N LYS A 43 0.72 16.95 27.99
CA LYS A 43 1.90 16.62 27.21
C LYS A 43 1.34 16.12 25.89
N LEU A 44 1.72 16.77 24.79
CA LEU A 44 1.45 16.28 23.45
C LEU A 44 2.22 14.97 23.36
N VAL A 45 1.60 13.90 23.87
CA VAL A 45 2.04 12.55 23.65
C VAL A 45 1.85 12.43 22.16
N SER A 46 2.96 12.54 21.44
CA SER A 46 3.04 12.00 20.09
C SER A 46 2.70 10.54 20.26
N ILE A 47 1.41 10.21 20.11
CA ILE A 47 0.94 8.84 20.02
C ILE A 47 1.51 8.38 18.69
N THR A 48 2.75 7.92 18.71
CA THR A 48 3.30 7.13 17.64
C THR A 48 2.48 5.85 17.66
N THR A 49 1.38 5.85 16.90
CA THR A 49 0.67 4.64 16.55
C THR A 49 1.67 3.78 15.79
N SER A 50 2.33 2.88 16.50
CA SER A 50 3.05 1.76 15.89
C SER A 50 2.00 0.88 15.25
N THR A 51 1.57 1.22 14.04
CA THR A 51 0.86 0.27 13.21
C THR A 51 1.84 -0.85 12.93
N ASN A 52 1.64 -2.01 13.58
CA ASN A 52 2.13 -3.28 13.05
C ASN A 52 1.36 -3.57 11.75
N ALA A 53 1.56 -2.72 10.74
CA ALA A 53 1.21 -3.05 9.37
C ALA A 53 2.23 -4.12 8.98
N SER A 54 1.82 -5.38 9.09
CA SER A 54 2.42 -6.45 8.29
C SER A 54 2.67 -5.87 6.90
N LYS A 55 3.92 -5.91 6.45
CA LYS A 55 4.32 -5.45 5.11
C LYS A 55 3.53 -6.30 4.12
N ARG A 56 2.34 -5.84 3.73
CA ARG A 56 1.45 -6.59 2.85
C ARG A 56 2.09 -6.54 1.48
N GLU A 57 2.54 -7.69 0.99
CA GLU A 57 3.00 -7.81 -0.39
C GLU A 57 1.81 -7.49 -1.30
N LEU A 58 1.98 -6.49 -2.15
CA LEU A 58 0.97 -6.06 -3.09
C LEU A 58 1.14 -6.82 -4.40
N PRO A 59 0.05 -7.12 -5.12
CA PRO A 59 0.14 -7.62 -6.48
C PRO A 59 0.99 -6.67 -7.36
N ILE A 60 1.70 -7.24 -8.32
CA ILE A 60 2.51 -6.46 -9.26
C ILE A 60 1.57 -5.91 -10.34
N TYR A 61 1.29 -4.61 -10.28
CA TYR A 61 0.49 -3.90 -11.29
C TYR A 61 1.37 -3.22 -12.33
N CYS A 62 2.53 -2.71 -11.92
CA CYS A 62 3.55 -2.12 -12.77
C CYS A 62 4.92 -2.26 -12.10
N VAL A 63 5.97 -2.08 -12.89
CA VAL A 63 7.35 -2.05 -12.41
C VAL A 63 8.02 -0.80 -12.95
N GLU A 64 8.99 -0.28 -12.18
CA GLU A 64 9.84 0.80 -12.67
C GLU A 64 10.72 0.27 -13.80
N THR A 65 10.82 1.05 -14.89
CA THR A 65 11.61 0.70 -16.06
C THR A 65 12.52 1.88 -16.41
N GLN A 66 13.75 1.58 -16.83
CA GLN A 66 14.70 2.61 -17.25
C GLN A 66 14.38 3.17 -18.65
N LYS A 67 13.59 2.42 -19.42
CA LYS A 67 13.17 2.74 -20.79
C LYS A 67 11.65 2.68 -20.88
N PRO A 68 10.99 3.43 -21.77
CA PRO A 68 9.56 3.35 -21.98
C PRO A 68 9.20 1.96 -22.53
N GLN A 69 8.67 1.10 -21.67
CA GLN A 69 8.34 -0.29 -21.97
C GLN A 69 6.95 -0.64 -21.42
N VAL A 70 6.29 -1.58 -22.08
CA VAL A 70 5.01 -2.15 -21.67
C VAL A 70 5.08 -3.67 -21.75
N ALA A 71 4.36 -4.36 -20.87
CA ALA A 71 4.15 -5.80 -20.94
C ALA A 71 2.72 -6.07 -21.42
N LEU A 72 2.57 -6.78 -22.53
CA LEU A 72 1.27 -7.21 -23.04
C LEU A 72 0.98 -8.62 -22.54
N SER A 73 -0.27 -8.86 -22.13
CA SER A 73 -0.74 -10.16 -21.67
C SER A 73 -2.18 -10.39 -22.07
N PHE A 74 -2.55 -11.65 -22.26
CA PHE A 74 -3.90 -12.07 -22.62
C PHE A 74 -4.44 -13.06 -21.58
N ASP A 75 -5.72 -12.96 -21.27
CA ASP A 75 -6.42 -13.96 -20.47
C ASP A 75 -7.20 -14.88 -21.42
N ALA A 76 -6.91 -16.17 -21.39
CA ALA A 76 -7.51 -17.19 -22.24
C ALA A 76 -8.40 -18.09 -21.37
N ALA A 77 -9.71 -17.88 -21.48
CA ALA A 77 -10.71 -18.55 -20.65
C ALA A 77 -11.84 -19.22 -21.46
N TRP A 78 -12.07 -18.82 -22.71
CA TRP A 78 -13.05 -19.42 -23.63
C TRP A 78 -12.67 -19.11 -25.07
N GLY A 79 -13.01 -20.01 -25.99
CA GLY A 79 -12.76 -19.86 -27.43
C GLY A 79 -11.27 -19.84 -27.80
N ASN A 80 -10.96 -20.12 -29.06
CA ASN A 80 -9.60 -20.05 -29.60
C ASN A 80 -9.54 -19.50 -31.03
N GLU A 81 -10.66 -18.97 -31.54
CA GLU A 81 -10.85 -18.64 -32.95
C GLU A 81 -9.85 -17.58 -33.45
N ASP A 82 -9.46 -16.66 -32.56
CA ASP A 82 -8.50 -15.60 -32.83
C ASP A 82 -7.08 -15.93 -32.36
N THR A 83 -6.85 -17.03 -31.63
CA THR A 83 -5.55 -17.35 -31.02
C THR A 83 -4.44 -17.43 -32.08
N GLN A 84 -4.66 -18.16 -33.17
CA GLN A 84 -3.67 -18.27 -34.24
C GLN A 84 -3.38 -16.92 -34.89
N LYS A 85 -4.42 -16.11 -35.14
CA LYS A 85 -4.27 -14.78 -35.72
C LYS A 85 -3.50 -13.83 -34.81
N ILE A 86 -3.69 -13.93 -33.49
CA ILE A 86 -2.92 -13.20 -32.49
C ILE A 86 -1.46 -13.62 -32.56
N LEU A 87 -1.17 -14.92 -32.57
CA LEU A 87 0.20 -15.45 -32.67
C LEU A 87 0.90 -14.99 -33.96
N ASP A 88 0.20 -15.00 -35.09
CA ASP A 88 0.76 -14.53 -36.38
C ASP A 88 1.13 -13.04 -36.33
N ILE A 89 0.30 -12.21 -35.71
CA ILE A 89 0.57 -10.77 -35.52
C ILE A 89 1.77 -10.58 -34.58
N LEU A 90 1.81 -11.29 -33.46
CA LEU A 90 2.91 -11.21 -32.49
C LEU A 90 4.24 -11.63 -33.13
N ALA A 91 4.24 -12.70 -33.92
CA ALA A 91 5.40 -13.17 -34.66
C ALA A 91 5.87 -12.13 -35.69
N LYS A 92 4.95 -11.55 -36.47
CA LYS A 92 5.26 -10.49 -37.44
C LYS A 92 5.93 -9.27 -36.82
N HIS A 93 5.57 -8.94 -35.58
CA HIS A 93 6.12 -7.79 -34.85
C HIS A 93 7.24 -8.17 -33.88
N GLU A 94 7.66 -9.45 -33.85
CA GLU A 94 8.69 -9.97 -32.95
C GLU A 94 8.42 -9.67 -31.46
N VAL A 95 7.14 -9.65 -31.06
CA VAL A 95 6.70 -9.34 -29.70
C VAL A 95 6.47 -10.62 -28.91
N LYS A 96 6.96 -10.66 -27.66
CA LYS A 96 6.64 -11.70 -26.67
C LYS A 96 5.66 -11.17 -25.65
N VAL A 97 4.76 -12.04 -25.20
CA VAL A 97 3.65 -11.74 -24.30
C VAL A 97 3.47 -12.87 -23.31
N THR A 98 2.62 -12.65 -22.30
CA THR A 98 2.19 -13.69 -21.36
C THR A 98 0.74 -14.08 -21.62
N PHE A 99 0.45 -15.38 -21.75
CA PHE A 99 -0.91 -15.91 -21.83
C PHE A 99 -1.31 -16.51 -20.47
N PHE A 100 -2.29 -15.92 -19.80
CA PHE A 100 -2.88 -16.43 -18.57
C PHE A 100 -4.05 -17.34 -18.92
N MET A 101 -3.89 -18.64 -18.72
CA MET A 101 -4.86 -19.65 -19.19
C MET A 101 -5.60 -20.29 -18.02
N THR A 102 -6.89 -20.55 -18.21
CA THR A 102 -7.69 -21.33 -17.24
C THR A 102 -7.50 -22.82 -17.44
N GLY A 103 -7.77 -23.61 -16.40
CA GLY A 103 -7.67 -25.06 -16.45
C GLY A 103 -8.54 -25.70 -17.54
N GLY A 104 -9.77 -25.20 -17.74
CA GLY A 104 -10.67 -25.66 -18.80
C GLY A 104 -10.17 -25.33 -20.20
N TRP A 105 -9.62 -24.12 -20.40
CA TRP A 105 -9.07 -23.72 -21.70
C TRP A 105 -7.85 -24.57 -22.10
N ILE A 106 -6.99 -24.90 -21.12
CA ILE A 106 -5.82 -25.78 -21.33
C ILE A 106 -6.25 -27.19 -21.77
N GLU A 107 -7.32 -27.74 -21.17
CA GLU A 107 -7.85 -29.05 -21.53
C GLU A 107 -8.52 -29.06 -22.91
N GLU A 108 -9.23 -27.99 -23.25
CA GLU A 108 -9.97 -27.89 -24.50
C GLU A 108 -9.05 -27.62 -25.69
N TYR A 109 -7.98 -26.83 -25.49
CA TYR A 109 -7.07 -26.38 -26.56
C TYR A 109 -5.59 -26.69 -26.29
N PRO A 110 -5.20 -27.97 -26.07
CA PRO A 110 -3.84 -28.33 -25.69
C PRO A 110 -2.80 -28.06 -26.79
N GLU A 111 -3.21 -28.08 -28.07
CA GLU A 111 -2.32 -27.75 -29.19
C GLU A 111 -2.00 -26.25 -29.23
N ASP A 112 -2.96 -25.39 -28.89
CA ASP A 112 -2.69 -23.96 -28.79
C ASP A 112 -1.73 -23.65 -27.64
N VAL A 113 -1.86 -24.32 -26.49
CA VAL A 113 -0.90 -24.22 -25.38
C VAL A 113 0.52 -24.55 -25.84
N LYS A 114 0.69 -25.63 -26.61
CA LYS A 114 2.00 -26.01 -27.18
C LYS A 114 2.49 -24.99 -28.19
N ASN A 115 1.63 -24.48 -29.07
CA ASN A 115 1.99 -23.48 -30.07
C ASN A 115 2.44 -22.17 -29.41
N ILE A 116 1.75 -21.72 -28.38
CA ILE A 116 2.12 -20.55 -27.57
C ILE A 116 3.51 -20.75 -26.95
N ALA A 117 3.75 -21.93 -26.36
CA ALA A 117 5.04 -22.28 -25.76
C ALA A 117 6.18 -22.33 -26.79
N GLN A 118 5.95 -23.00 -27.93
CA GLN A 118 6.92 -23.12 -29.02
C GLN A 118 7.23 -21.78 -29.67
N ALA A 119 6.25 -20.88 -29.73
CA ALA A 119 6.43 -19.49 -30.16
C ALA A 119 7.24 -18.67 -29.14
N GLY A 120 7.58 -19.20 -27.96
CA GLY A 120 8.42 -18.55 -26.96
C GLY A 120 7.69 -17.48 -26.14
N HIS A 121 6.37 -17.61 -25.97
CA HIS A 121 5.58 -16.78 -25.07
C HIS A 121 5.56 -17.36 -23.65
N ASP A 122 5.34 -16.50 -22.66
CA ASP A 122 5.23 -16.94 -21.26
C ASP A 122 3.86 -17.56 -21.00
N LEU A 123 3.85 -18.66 -20.24
CA LEU A 123 2.64 -19.36 -19.80
C LEU A 123 2.30 -18.95 -18.37
N GLY A 124 1.18 -18.26 -18.20
CA GLY A 124 0.64 -17.80 -16.94
C GLY A 124 -0.59 -18.59 -16.50
N ASN A 125 -0.82 -18.65 -15.19
CA ASN A 125 -1.93 -19.36 -14.59
C ASN A 125 -3.11 -18.42 -14.30
N HIS A 126 -4.32 -18.79 -14.75
CA HIS A 126 -5.55 -18.03 -14.51
C HIS A 126 -6.61 -18.78 -13.69
N SER A 127 -6.17 -19.69 -12.80
CA SER A 127 -6.98 -20.63 -12.02
C SER A 127 -7.65 -21.73 -12.83
N GLU A 128 -8.05 -22.80 -12.15
CA GLU A 128 -8.75 -23.93 -12.75
C GLU A 128 -10.15 -23.54 -13.24
N ASN A 129 -10.99 -23.05 -12.34
CA ASN A 129 -12.43 -22.89 -12.56
C ASN A 129 -12.90 -21.43 -12.55
N HIS A 130 -11.96 -20.47 -12.61
CA HIS A 130 -12.26 -19.04 -12.56
C HIS A 130 -13.09 -18.61 -11.32
N LYS A 131 -12.88 -19.31 -10.19
CA LYS A 131 -13.58 -19.03 -8.92
C LYS A 131 -13.09 -17.75 -8.27
N GLN A 132 -13.93 -17.15 -7.43
CA GLN A 132 -13.52 -16.01 -6.63
C GLN A 132 -12.59 -16.47 -5.48
N MET A 133 -11.28 -16.38 -5.72
CA MET A 133 -10.23 -16.88 -4.82
C MET A 133 -10.36 -16.40 -3.36
N SER A 134 -10.84 -15.17 -3.14
CA SER A 134 -11.02 -14.60 -1.80
C SER A 134 -12.09 -15.30 -0.94
N GLN A 135 -12.94 -16.13 -1.55
CA GLN A 135 -13.98 -16.90 -0.86
C GLN A 135 -13.56 -18.35 -0.61
N LEU A 136 -12.40 -18.77 -1.10
CA LEU A 136 -11.90 -20.12 -0.99
C LEU A 136 -11.05 -20.28 0.26
N SER A 137 -11.02 -21.50 0.79
CA SER A 137 -10.01 -21.90 1.76
C SER A 137 -8.61 -21.90 1.12
N LYS A 138 -7.57 -21.84 1.95
CA LYS A 138 -6.19 -21.92 1.47
C LYS A 138 -5.93 -23.17 0.62
N GLN A 139 -6.51 -24.31 1.01
CA GLN A 139 -6.35 -25.57 0.30
C GLN A 139 -7.01 -25.52 -1.09
N GLU A 140 -8.22 -24.97 -1.16
CA GLU A 140 -8.91 -24.77 -2.45
C GLU A 140 -8.16 -23.80 -3.35
N CYS A 141 -7.59 -22.71 -2.80
CA CYS A 141 -6.72 -21.81 -3.58
C CYS A 141 -5.50 -22.53 -4.16
N ILE A 142 -4.86 -23.40 -3.36
CA ILE A 142 -3.71 -24.19 -3.82
C ILE A 142 -4.15 -25.11 -4.96
N GLU A 143 -5.28 -25.79 -4.84
CA GLU A 143 -5.79 -26.69 -5.89
C GLU A 143 -6.15 -25.95 -7.17
N GLU A 144 -6.80 -24.79 -7.06
CA GLU A 144 -7.13 -23.95 -8.22
C GLU A 144 -5.88 -23.44 -8.95
N ILE A 145 -4.74 -23.31 -8.27
CA ILE A 145 -3.46 -22.90 -8.88
C ILE A 145 -2.66 -24.12 -9.37
N GLN A 146 -2.60 -25.22 -8.61
CA GLN A 146 -1.75 -26.37 -8.95
C GLN A 146 -2.29 -27.16 -10.15
N LYS A 147 -3.60 -27.34 -10.28
CA LYS A 147 -4.17 -28.14 -11.37
C LYS A 147 -3.83 -27.60 -12.77
N PRO A 148 -4.02 -26.30 -13.08
CA PRO A 148 -3.58 -25.77 -14.38
C PRO A 148 -2.06 -25.87 -14.57
N HIS A 149 -1.28 -25.68 -13.49
CA HIS A 149 0.18 -25.79 -13.53
C HIS A 149 0.64 -27.19 -13.93
N GLU A 150 0.08 -28.23 -13.32
CA GLU A 150 0.39 -29.62 -13.65
C GLU A 150 0.04 -29.96 -15.11
N LYS A 151 -1.14 -29.53 -15.59
CA LYS A 151 -1.56 -29.72 -16.99
C LYS A 151 -0.59 -29.08 -17.98
N VAL A 152 -0.20 -27.82 -17.75
CA VAL A 152 0.77 -27.14 -18.62
C VAL A 152 2.14 -27.82 -18.57
N LYS A 153 2.59 -28.21 -17.38
CA LYS A 153 3.85 -28.91 -17.19
C LYS A 153 3.88 -30.26 -17.91
N GLU A 154 2.79 -31.01 -17.87
CA GLU A 154 2.65 -32.27 -18.60
C GLU A 154 2.68 -32.05 -20.13
N LEU A 155 2.00 -31.02 -20.63
CA LEU A 155 1.91 -30.72 -22.05
C LEU A 155 3.21 -30.16 -22.65
N THR A 156 3.95 -29.36 -21.89
CA THR A 156 5.03 -28.51 -22.42
C THR A 156 6.38 -28.68 -21.73
N GLY A 157 6.40 -29.30 -20.53
CA GLY A 157 7.58 -29.34 -19.67
C GLY A 157 7.89 -28.02 -18.94
N ILE A 158 7.07 -26.99 -19.11
CA ILE A 158 7.29 -25.65 -18.55
C ILE A 158 6.59 -25.49 -17.21
N ASP A 159 7.32 -24.96 -16.23
CA ASP A 159 6.77 -24.53 -14.94
C ASP A 159 6.19 -23.11 -15.06
N MET A 160 4.87 -22.96 -14.86
CA MET A 160 4.25 -21.64 -14.77
C MET A 160 4.69 -20.90 -13.50
N PHE A 161 5.20 -19.67 -13.66
CA PHE A 161 5.73 -18.85 -12.57
C PHE A 161 4.91 -17.58 -12.29
N LEU A 162 3.94 -17.25 -13.15
CA LEU A 162 3.03 -16.13 -12.98
C LEU A 162 1.61 -16.63 -12.73
N PHE A 163 0.92 -15.96 -11.83
CA PHE A 163 -0.50 -16.20 -11.54
C PHE A 163 -1.27 -14.87 -11.58
N ARG A 164 -2.42 -14.88 -12.25
CA ARG A 164 -3.37 -13.77 -12.27
C ARG A 164 -4.70 -14.26 -11.72
N PRO A 165 -5.19 -13.73 -10.60
CA PRO A 165 -6.46 -14.17 -10.04
C PRO A 165 -7.64 -13.78 -10.93
N PRO A 166 -8.66 -14.64 -11.04
CA PRO A 166 -9.95 -14.31 -11.65
C PRO A 166 -10.54 -13.00 -11.12
N ASN A 167 -11.09 -12.19 -12.02
CA ASN A 167 -11.73 -10.90 -11.72
C ASN A 167 -10.85 -9.87 -10.97
N GLY A 168 -9.52 -10.05 -10.94
CA GLY A 168 -8.60 -9.15 -10.23
C GLY A 168 -8.75 -9.15 -8.69
N ASN A 169 -9.40 -10.18 -8.13
CA ASN A 169 -9.62 -10.26 -6.70
C ASN A 169 -8.35 -10.65 -5.94
N ARG A 170 -8.19 -10.09 -4.74
CA ARG A 170 -7.04 -10.42 -3.86
C ARG A 170 -7.18 -11.85 -3.36
N VAL A 171 -6.11 -12.63 -3.50
CA VAL A 171 -5.95 -13.96 -2.87
C VAL A 171 -5.42 -13.79 -1.45
#